data_AF-L0ABB0-F1
#
_entry.id   AF-L0ABB0-F1
#
_cell.length_a   1.000
_cell.length_b   1.000
_cell.length_c   1.000
_cell.angle_alpha   90.00
_cell.angle_beta   90.00
_cell.angle_gamma   90.00
#
_symmetry.space_group_name_H-M   'P 1'
#
loop_
_entity.id
_entity.type
_entity.pdbx_description
1 polymer ?
#
loop_
_entity_poly.entity_id
_entity_poly.type
_entity_poly.pdbx_seq_one_letter_code
_entity_poly.pdbx_strand_id
1 'polypeptide(L)'
;MSNNIDPIDQAFRNIMEKIYWIEDIDEAEKELVKWLNKMDEDLKNLLLERRKKYCGNPMSIMEVIGLQNYLDQNEENRKDVEYRIAMAKELIDMGLLLQCLQVWNDMEPKVKAKVLAPLYKASYAYELALKNGLNEIDETHLNKSIEMAEQALEKADDLGLLSELRSYLESSLGRFVSSTFN
;
A
#
# COMPACT_ATOMS: atom_id res chain seq x y z
N MET A 1 12.14 -25.72 -9.49
CA MET A 1 12.59 -24.47 -8.85
C MET A 1 11.85 -24.35 -7.54
N SER A 2 12.52 -24.44 -6.39
CA SER A 2 11.84 -24.19 -5.12
C SER A 2 11.56 -22.69 -5.04
N ASN A 3 10.30 -22.30 -5.22
CA ASN A 3 9.84 -20.97 -4.87
C ASN A 3 10.03 -20.83 -3.36
N ASN A 4 11.15 -20.27 -2.94
CA ASN A 4 11.40 -19.95 -1.54
C ASN A 4 10.64 -18.64 -1.27
N ILE A 5 9.31 -18.72 -1.21
CA ILE A 5 8.43 -17.59 -0.92
C ILE A 5 8.74 -17.17 0.52
N ASP A 6 9.11 -15.90 0.71
CA ASP A 6 9.33 -15.33 2.03
C ASP A 6 8.07 -15.57 2.89
N PRO A 7 8.19 -16.29 4.03
CA PRO A 7 7.05 -16.54 4.91
C PRO A 7 6.32 -15.26 5.34
N ILE A 8 7.04 -14.13 5.43
CA ILE A 8 6.45 -12.81 5.72
C ILE A 8 5.51 -12.38 4.60
N ASP A 9 5.94 -12.52 3.36
CA ASP A 9 5.18 -12.10 2.18
C ASP A 9 3.95 -12.98 1.99
N GLN A 10 4.08 -14.29 2.25
CA GLN A 10 2.94 -15.21 2.21
C GLN A 10 1.91 -14.91 3.30
N ALA A 11 2.34 -14.62 4.54
CA ALA A 11 1.44 -14.28 5.63
C ALA A 11 0.67 -12.98 5.35
N PHE A 12 1.36 -11.96 4.82
CA PHE A 12 0.73 -10.70 4.41
C PHE A 12 -0.31 -10.92 3.31
N ARG A 13 0.05 -11.69 2.27
CA ARG A 13 -0.85 -12.05 1.18
C ARG A 13 -2.11 -12.78 1.66
N ASN A 14 -1.99 -13.71 2.60
CA ASN A 14 -3.13 -14.42 3.18
C ASN A 14 -4.09 -13.47 3.91
N ILE A 15 -3.58 -12.46 4.62
CA ILE A 15 -4.41 -11.44 5.27
C ILE A 15 -5.11 -10.60 4.22
N MET A 16 -4.39 -10.11 3.21
CA MET A 16 -4.97 -9.31 2.13
C MET A 16 -6.08 -10.08 1.41
N GLU A 17 -5.84 -11.35 1.06
CA GLU A 17 -6.84 -12.22 0.45
C GLU A 17 -8.08 -12.36 1.34
N LYS A 18 -7.91 -12.64 2.63
CA LYS A 18 -9.03 -12.77 3.56
C LYS A 18 -9.86 -11.49 3.65
N ILE A 19 -9.20 -10.33 3.72
CA ILE A 19 -9.87 -9.01 3.76
C ILE A 19 -10.53 -8.69 2.42
N TYR A 20 -9.92 -9.10 1.30
CA TYR A 20 -10.42 -8.85 -0.03
C TYR A 20 -11.83 -9.43 -0.25
N TRP A 21 -12.03 -10.69 0.13
CA TRP A 21 -13.28 -11.42 -0.10
C TRP A 21 -14.44 -11.05 0.85
N ILE A 22 -14.23 -10.19 1.84
CA ILE A 22 -15.32 -9.67 2.68
C ILE A 22 -16.00 -8.53 1.92
N GLU A 23 -17.20 -8.74 1.38
CA GLU A 23 -17.85 -7.75 0.50
C GLU A 23 -18.08 -6.39 1.17
N ASP A 24 -18.56 -6.40 2.41
CA ASP A 24 -18.86 -5.20 3.18
C ASP A 24 -17.59 -4.58 3.79
N ILE A 25 -17.37 -3.28 3.55
CA ILE A 25 -16.15 -2.60 4.01
C ILE A 25 -16.10 -2.49 5.54
N ASP A 26 -17.24 -2.28 6.21
CA ASP A 26 -17.29 -2.15 7.67
C ASP A 26 -17.01 -3.51 8.33
N GLU A 27 -17.47 -4.61 7.74
CA GLU A 27 -17.12 -5.96 8.16
C GLU A 27 -15.63 -6.24 7.95
N ALA A 28 -15.07 -5.84 6.80
CA ALA A 28 -13.64 -5.98 6.52
C ALA A 28 -12.79 -5.20 7.54
N GLU A 29 -13.20 -3.98 7.89
CA GLU A 29 -12.58 -3.18 8.95
C GLU A 29 -12.66 -3.89 10.30
N LYS A 30 -13.84 -4.37 10.70
CA LYS A 30 -14.02 -5.09 11.98
C LYS A 30 -13.15 -6.35 12.05
N GLU A 31 -13.07 -7.11 10.96
CA GLU A 31 -12.22 -8.28 10.89
C GLU A 31 -10.74 -7.90 10.98
N LEU A 32 -10.32 -6.85 10.27
CA LEU A 32 -8.94 -6.35 10.35
C LEU A 32 -8.61 -5.83 11.75
N VAL A 33 -9.53 -5.18 12.46
CA VAL A 33 -9.35 -4.80 13.87
C VAL A 33 -9.13 -6.02 14.75
N LYS A 34 -9.89 -7.11 14.54
CA LYS A 34 -9.65 -8.37 15.27
C LYS A 34 -8.24 -8.89 14.99
N TRP A 35 -7.78 -8.86 13.74
CA TRP A 35 -6.42 -9.26 13.42
C TRP A 35 -5.39 -8.39 14.12
N LEU A 36 -5.51 -7.05 14.01
CA LEU A 36 -4.60 -6.09 14.65
C LEU A 36 -4.59 -6.19 16.19
N ASN A 37 -5.68 -6.63 16.80
CA ASN A 37 -5.79 -6.82 18.26
C ASN A 37 -5.37 -8.22 18.73
N LYS A 38 -5.63 -9.27 17.94
CA LYS A 38 -5.30 -10.67 18.23
C LYS A 38 -3.86 -11.04 17.88
N MET A 39 -3.02 -10.06 17.54
CA MET A 39 -1.63 -10.31 17.16
C MET A 39 -0.80 -10.73 18.39
N ASP A 40 -0.97 -11.97 18.84
CA ASP A 40 0.08 -12.66 19.58
C ASP A 40 1.37 -12.61 18.74
N GLU A 41 2.50 -12.39 19.41
CA GLU A 41 3.58 -11.52 18.94
C GLU A 41 4.23 -11.84 17.58
N ASP A 42 4.08 -13.00 16.96
CA ASP A 42 4.75 -13.32 15.69
C ASP A 42 4.15 -12.61 14.47
N LEU A 43 2.82 -12.59 14.29
CA LEU A 43 2.20 -11.90 13.14
C LEU A 43 2.37 -10.38 13.23
N LYS A 44 2.36 -9.85 14.45
CA LYS A 44 2.72 -8.45 14.72
C LYS A 44 4.16 -8.19 14.30
N ASN A 45 5.09 -9.06 14.71
CA ASN A 45 6.49 -8.96 14.36
C ASN A 45 6.70 -9.08 12.84
N LEU A 46 6.00 -9.98 12.14
CA LEU A 46 6.10 -10.12 10.68
C LEU A 46 5.56 -8.88 9.93
N LEU A 47 4.42 -8.31 10.36
CA LEU A 47 3.92 -7.05 9.77
C LEU A 47 4.82 -5.86 10.11
N LEU A 48 5.38 -5.82 11.32
CA LEU A 48 6.38 -4.83 11.73
C LEU A 48 7.70 -5.02 10.97
N GLU A 49 8.12 -6.24 10.66
CA GLU A 49 9.32 -6.55 9.89
C GLU A 49 9.14 -6.18 8.43
N ARG A 50 8.00 -6.52 7.82
CA ARG A 50 7.66 -6.04 6.47
C ARG A 50 7.62 -4.51 6.42
N ARG A 51 7.01 -3.88 7.43
CA ARG A 51 7.01 -2.43 7.58
C ARG A 51 8.42 -1.87 7.78
N LYS A 52 9.28 -2.47 8.61
CA LYS A 52 10.67 -2.03 8.80
C LYS A 52 11.47 -2.17 7.51
N LYS A 53 11.29 -3.27 6.78
CA LYS A 53 11.89 -3.52 5.46
C LYS A 53 11.45 -2.46 4.47
N TYR A 54 10.16 -2.08 4.47
CA TYR A 54 9.61 -1.07 3.58
C TYR A 54 10.02 0.36 3.98
N CYS A 55 9.79 0.75 5.23
CA CYS A 55 10.08 2.10 5.76
C CYS A 55 11.57 2.40 5.95
N GLY A 56 12.41 1.36 6.02
CA GLY A 56 13.87 1.48 6.03
C GLY A 56 14.49 1.44 4.64
N ASN A 57 13.70 1.24 3.58
CA ASN A 57 14.21 1.12 2.21
C ASN A 57 13.99 2.44 1.44
N PRO A 58 15.06 3.21 1.16
CA PRO A 58 14.95 4.44 0.39
C PRO A 58 14.46 4.21 -1.05
N MET A 59 14.58 3.00 -1.59
CA MET A 59 14.07 2.67 -2.93
C MET A 59 12.55 2.78 -3.02
N SER A 60 11.81 2.44 -1.96
CA SER A 60 10.34 2.52 -1.95
C SER A 60 9.86 3.97 -2.14
N ILE A 61 10.61 4.95 -1.63
CA ILE A 61 10.33 6.37 -1.81
C ILE A 61 10.66 6.82 -3.24
N MET A 62 11.80 6.37 -3.78
CA MET A 62 12.21 6.68 -5.15
C MET A 62 11.26 6.10 -6.19
N GLU A 63 10.74 4.89 -5.95
CA GLU A 63 9.74 4.25 -6.80
C GLU A 63 8.46 5.08 -6.88
N VAL A 64 7.95 5.55 -5.75
CA VAL A 64 6.76 6.43 -5.70
C VAL A 64 7.00 7.73 -6.46
N ILE A 65 8.14 8.40 -6.22
CA ILE A 65 8.48 9.64 -6.94
C ILE A 65 8.59 9.38 -8.45
N GLY A 66 9.20 8.26 -8.84
CA GLY A 66 9.30 7.84 -10.23
C GLY A 66 7.93 7.63 -10.88
N LEU A 67 7.02 6.96 -10.17
CA LEU A 67 5.64 6.75 -10.63
C LEU A 67 4.88 8.07 -10.75
N GLN A 68 4.97 8.96 -9.76
CA GLN A 68 4.34 10.28 -9.81
C GLN A 68 4.81 11.08 -11.02
N ASN A 69 6.12 11.15 -11.27
CA ASN A 69 6.66 11.81 -12.45
C ASN A 69 6.17 11.18 -13.76
N TYR A 70 6.08 9.85 -13.83
CA TYR A 70 5.55 9.15 -15.00
C TYR A 70 4.08 9.52 -15.24
N LEU A 71 3.25 9.49 -14.19
CA LEU A 71 1.83 9.82 -14.29
C LEU A 71 1.62 11.27 -14.73
N ASP A 72 2.32 12.22 -14.11
CA ASP A 72 2.24 13.64 -14.47
C ASP A 72 2.62 13.90 -15.93
N GLN A 73 3.65 13.20 -16.44
CA GLN A 73 4.11 13.36 -17.83
C GLN A 73 3.18 12.69 -18.86
N ASN A 74 2.36 11.72 -18.44
CA ASN A 74 1.55 10.89 -19.32
C ASN A 74 0.05 11.02 -19.05
N GLU A 75 -0.41 12.11 -18.41
CA GLU A 75 -1.81 12.30 -18.02
C GLU A 75 -2.79 12.18 -19.20
N GLU A 76 -2.36 12.52 -20.42
CA GLU A 76 -3.14 12.34 -21.64
C GLU A 76 -3.54 10.87 -21.90
N ASN A 77 -2.75 9.93 -21.40
CA ASN A 77 -2.93 8.48 -21.54
C ASN A 77 -3.72 7.88 -20.37
N ARG A 78 -4.44 8.67 -19.57
CA ARG A 78 -5.13 8.19 -18.35
C ARG A 78 -6.14 7.04 -18.54
N LYS A 79 -6.57 6.79 -19.77
CA LYS A 79 -7.47 5.68 -20.11
C LYS A 79 -6.72 4.38 -20.44
N ASP A 80 -5.43 4.48 -20.73
CA ASP A 80 -4.60 3.35 -21.12
C ASP A 80 -4.34 2.43 -19.93
N VAL A 81 -4.28 1.13 -20.21
CA VAL A 81 -4.11 0.11 -19.18
C VAL A 81 -2.78 0.28 -18.46
N GLU A 82 -1.69 0.59 -19.17
CA GLU A 82 -0.37 0.82 -18.57
C GLU A 82 -0.38 1.99 -17.59
N TYR A 83 -1.02 3.12 -17.98
CA TYR A 83 -1.19 4.26 -17.10
C TYR A 83 -1.98 3.89 -15.85
N ARG A 84 -3.09 3.16 -16.01
CA ARG A 84 -3.95 2.73 -14.90
C ARG A 84 -3.24 1.75 -13.96
N ILE A 85 -2.37 0.87 -14.48
CA ILE A 85 -1.52 -0.02 -13.68
C ILE A 85 -0.51 0.81 -12.87
N ALA A 86 0.14 1.80 -13.50
CA ALA A 86 1.08 2.68 -12.82
C ALA A 86 0.37 3.51 -11.73
N MET A 87 -0.81 4.02 -12.02
CA MET A 87 -1.65 4.77 -11.08
C MET A 87 -2.07 3.90 -9.90
N ALA A 88 -2.60 2.69 -10.15
CA ALA A 88 -2.97 1.76 -9.08
C ALA A 88 -1.78 1.46 -8.17
N LYS A 89 -0.60 1.22 -8.76
CA LYS A 89 0.64 0.97 -8.02
C LYS A 89 1.06 2.17 -7.18
N GLU A 90 1.04 3.38 -7.74
CA GLU A 90 1.39 4.61 -7.04
C GLU A 90 0.49 4.83 -5.82
N LEU A 91 -0.82 4.71 -5.99
CA LEU A 91 -1.80 4.90 -4.90
C LEU A 91 -1.60 3.87 -3.78
N ILE A 92 -1.35 2.60 -4.15
CA ILE A 92 -1.07 1.53 -3.19
C ILE A 92 0.23 1.82 -2.43
N ASP A 93 1.30 2.17 -3.14
CA ASP A 93 2.61 2.43 -2.53
C ASP A 93 2.54 3.66 -1.60
N MET A 94 1.85 4.72 -2.00
CA MET A 94 1.54 5.87 -1.15
C MET A 94 0.79 5.45 0.11
N GLY A 95 -0.26 4.63 -0.03
CA GLY A 95 -1.04 4.12 1.11
C GLY A 95 -0.19 3.27 2.05
N LEU A 96 0.74 2.47 1.53
CA LEU A 96 1.65 1.66 2.33
C LEU A 96 2.67 2.53 3.09
N LEU A 97 3.14 3.62 2.48
CA LEU A 97 4.06 4.57 3.11
C LEU A 97 3.45 5.35 4.28
N LEU A 98 2.13 5.46 4.38
CA LEU A 98 1.46 6.01 5.58
C LEU A 98 1.89 5.27 6.86
N GLN A 99 2.18 3.98 6.73
CA GLN A 99 2.67 3.20 7.85
C GLN A 99 4.05 3.66 8.31
N CYS A 100 4.83 4.38 7.50
CA CYS A 100 6.17 4.85 7.88
C CYS A 100 6.16 6.12 8.73
N LEU A 101 5.00 6.78 8.85
CA LEU A 101 4.84 7.99 9.64
C LEU A 101 4.99 7.70 11.13
N GLN A 102 5.56 8.65 11.87
CA GLN A 102 5.69 8.53 13.31
C GLN A 102 4.31 8.47 13.98
N VAL A 103 3.40 9.37 13.57
CA VAL A 103 2.01 9.43 14.06
C VAL A 103 1.25 8.12 13.87
N TRP A 104 1.59 7.33 12.84
CA TRP A 104 0.98 6.03 12.61
C TRP A 104 1.21 5.06 13.76
N ASN A 105 2.35 5.14 14.46
CA ASN A 105 2.62 4.26 15.60
C ASN A 105 1.59 4.44 16.72
N ASP A 106 1.20 5.68 16.97
CA ASP A 106 0.37 6.07 18.10
C ASP A 106 -1.13 5.93 17.81
N MET A 107 -1.51 5.67 16.56
CA MET A 107 -2.91 5.47 16.18
C MET A 107 -3.50 4.16 16.73
N GLU A 108 -4.76 4.23 17.16
CA GLU A 108 -5.51 3.05 17.60
C GLU A 108 -5.74 2.06 16.44
N PRO A 109 -5.77 0.74 16.70
CA PRO A 109 -6.03 -0.28 15.68
C PRO A 109 -7.30 -0.05 14.86
N LYS A 110 -8.37 0.47 15.48
CA LYS A 110 -9.63 0.80 14.78
C LYS A 110 -9.48 1.90 13.73
N VAL A 111 -8.59 2.87 13.98
CA VAL A 111 -8.30 3.96 13.05
C VAL A 111 -7.42 3.46 11.92
N LYS A 112 -6.38 2.67 12.25
CA LYS A 112 -5.53 1.99 11.25
C LYS A 112 -6.35 1.11 10.31
N ALA A 113 -7.30 0.35 10.83
CA ALA A 113 -8.13 -0.56 10.03
C ALA A 113 -8.97 0.17 8.98
N LYS A 114 -9.44 1.39 9.26
CA LYS A 114 -10.20 2.21 8.28
C LYS A 114 -9.42 2.49 7.01
N VAL A 115 -8.12 2.75 7.15
CA VAL A 115 -7.20 2.99 6.03
C VAL A 115 -6.71 1.66 5.44
N LEU A 116 -6.33 0.71 6.29
CA LEU A 116 -5.71 -0.54 5.85
C LEU A 116 -6.67 -1.51 5.17
N ALA A 117 -7.95 -1.56 5.55
CA ALA A 117 -8.91 -2.48 4.94
C ALA A 117 -9.12 -2.20 3.43
N PRO A 118 -9.44 -0.96 2.99
CA PRO A 118 -9.49 -0.64 1.57
C PRO A 118 -8.10 -0.76 0.92
N LEU A 119 -7.00 -0.41 1.59
CA LEU A 119 -5.66 -0.58 1.03
C LEU A 119 -5.30 -2.06 0.76
N TYR A 120 -5.67 -2.98 1.66
CA TYR A 120 -5.43 -4.41 1.48
C TYR A 120 -6.31 -5.00 0.38
N LYS A 121 -7.56 -4.53 0.27
CA LYS A 121 -8.41 -4.83 -0.89
C LYS A 121 -7.78 -4.35 -2.19
N ALA A 122 -7.26 -3.13 -2.22
CA ALA A 122 -6.58 -2.57 -3.38
C ALA A 122 -5.37 -3.42 -3.79
N SER A 123 -4.53 -3.75 -2.81
CA SER A 123 -3.31 -4.51 -3.01
C SER A 123 -3.56 -5.92 -3.55
N TYR A 124 -4.55 -6.63 -3.01
CA TYR A 124 -4.91 -7.96 -3.53
C TYR A 124 -5.61 -7.90 -4.88
N ALA A 125 -6.46 -6.90 -5.12
CA ALA A 125 -7.07 -6.68 -6.42
C ALA A 125 -6.01 -6.41 -7.50
N TYR A 126 -4.97 -5.64 -7.17
CA TYR A 126 -3.82 -5.44 -8.05
C TYR A 126 -3.10 -6.76 -8.39
N GLU A 127 -2.84 -7.62 -7.41
CA GLU A 127 -2.26 -8.94 -7.65
C GLU A 127 -3.13 -9.80 -8.57
N LEU A 128 -4.45 -9.80 -8.38
CA LEU A 128 -5.39 -10.53 -9.22
C LEU A 128 -5.42 -9.97 -10.65
N ALA A 129 -5.39 -8.64 -10.79
CA ALA A 129 -5.35 -7.96 -12.08
C ALA A 129 -4.13 -8.36 -12.92
N LEU A 130 -2.98 -8.54 -12.27
CA LEU A 130 -1.71 -8.86 -12.93
C LEU A 130 -1.40 -10.36 -13.00
N LYS A 131 -2.26 -11.24 -12.49
CA LYS A 131 -1.97 -12.67 -12.31
C LYS A 131 -1.55 -13.39 -13.59
N ASN A 132 -2.09 -12.97 -14.74
CA ASN A 132 -1.79 -13.55 -16.05
C ASN A 132 -0.74 -12.74 -16.85
N GLY A 133 -0.10 -11.75 -16.20
CA GLY A 133 0.89 -10.87 -16.82
C GLY A 133 0.29 -9.66 -17.55
N LEU A 134 1.15 -8.80 -18.08
CA LEU A 134 0.77 -7.48 -18.62
C LEU A 134 -0.06 -7.53 -19.91
N ASN A 135 -0.12 -8.68 -20.59
CA ASN A 135 -0.88 -8.86 -21.83
C ASN A 135 -2.32 -9.35 -21.59
N GLU A 136 -2.63 -9.82 -20.38
CA GLU A 136 -3.92 -10.42 -20.01
C GLU A 136 -4.42 -9.82 -18.69
N ILE A 137 -4.49 -8.49 -18.67
CA ILE A 137 -4.90 -7.73 -17.49
C ILE A 137 -6.39 -7.93 -17.22
N ASP A 138 -6.72 -8.34 -15.99
CA ASP A 138 -8.10 -8.34 -15.54
C ASP A 138 -8.52 -6.93 -15.13
N GLU A 139 -9.21 -6.24 -16.05
CA GLU A 139 -9.70 -4.87 -15.85
C GLU A 139 -10.70 -4.72 -14.70
N THR A 140 -11.45 -5.77 -14.35
CA THR A 140 -12.39 -5.71 -13.23
C THR A 140 -11.62 -5.54 -11.93
N HIS A 141 -10.58 -6.36 -11.75
CA HIS A 141 -9.72 -6.29 -10.58
C HIS A 141 -8.84 -5.03 -10.58
N LEU A 142 -8.38 -4.56 -11.74
CA LEU A 142 -7.64 -3.29 -11.83
C LEU A 142 -8.50 -2.09 -11.41
N ASN A 143 -9.75 -2.02 -11.89
CA ASN A 143 -10.68 -0.97 -11.46
C ASN A 143 -10.94 -1.03 -9.95
N LYS A 144 -11.16 -2.22 -9.41
CA LYS A 144 -11.35 -2.38 -7.96
C LYS A 144 -10.11 -1.97 -7.17
N SER A 145 -8.92 -2.26 -7.70
CA SER A 145 -7.66 -1.85 -7.10
C SER A 145 -7.58 -0.33 -6.95
N ILE A 146 -7.89 0.40 -8.02
CA ILE A 146 -7.85 1.87 -8.03
C ILE A 146 -8.90 2.43 -7.06
N GLU A 147 -10.16 2.00 -7.18
CA GLU A 147 -11.28 2.46 -6.33
C GLU A 147 -10.96 2.31 -4.84
N MET A 148 -10.44 1.15 -4.45
CA MET A 148 -10.10 0.88 -3.05
C MET A 148 -8.85 1.63 -2.60
N ALA A 149 -7.88 1.88 -3.49
CA ALA A 149 -6.69 2.67 -3.15
C ALA A 149 -7.05 4.14 -2.94
N GLU A 150 -7.89 4.71 -3.80
CA GLU A 150 -8.45 6.06 -3.65
C GLU A 150 -9.22 6.19 -2.34
N GLN A 151 -10.10 5.24 -2.03
CA GLN A 151 -10.84 5.23 -0.76
C GLN A 151 -9.90 5.15 0.45
N ALA A 152 -8.80 4.40 0.36
CA ALA A 152 -7.81 4.32 1.44
C ALA A 152 -7.10 5.67 1.66
N LEU A 153 -6.72 6.35 0.59
CA LEU A 153 -6.05 7.66 0.67
C LEU A 153 -7.02 8.78 1.10
N GLU A 154 -8.28 8.75 0.67
CA GLU A 154 -9.33 9.67 1.16
C GLU A 154 -9.48 9.56 2.68
N LYS A 155 -9.60 8.33 3.21
CA LYS A 155 -9.65 8.10 4.66
C LYS A 155 -8.37 8.51 5.38
N ALA A 156 -7.22 8.45 4.72
CA ALA A 156 -5.96 8.91 5.28
C ALA A 156 -5.89 10.45 5.31
N ASP A 157 -6.44 11.12 4.31
CA ASP A 157 -6.54 12.58 4.25
C ASP A 157 -7.46 13.15 5.32
N ASP A 158 -8.61 12.50 5.56
CA ASP A 158 -9.52 12.82 6.67
C ASP A 158 -8.85 12.77 8.04
N LEU A 159 -7.78 11.97 8.16
CA LEU A 159 -6.96 11.83 9.37
C LEU A 159 -5.75 12.76 9.40
N GLY A 160 -5.57 13.60 8.37
CA GLY A 160 -4.44 14.50 8.19
C GLY A 160 -3.12 13.79 7.90
N LEU A 161 -3.14 12.55 7.41
CA LEU A 161 -1.93 11.77 7.20
C LEU A 161 -1.23 12.07 5.87
N LEU A 162 -1.95 12.58 4.86
CA LEU A 162 -1.34 12.87 3.55
C LEU A 162 -0.35 14.04 3.61
N SER A 163 -0.63 15.07 4.41
CA SER A 163 0.31 16.18 4.64
C SER A 163 1.58 15.71 5.34
N GLU A 164 1.44 14.87 6.37
CA GLU A 164 2.55 14.23 7.07
C GLU A 164 3.37 13.33 6.14
N LEU A 165 2.70 12.58 5.26
CA LEU A 165 3.35 11.75 4.25
C LEU A 165 4.19 12.57 3.28
N ARG A 166 3.67 13.71 2.81
CA ARG A 166 4.43 14.62 1.96
C ARG A 166 5.70 15.12 2.66
N SER A 167 5.59 15.56 3.91
CA SER A 167 6.76 15.99 4.69
C SER A 167 7.77 14.86 4.92
N TYR A 168 7.29 13.64 5.14
CA TYR A 168 8.13 12.45 5.25
C TYR A 168 8.90 12.15 3.95
N LEU A 169 8.24 12.23 2.79
CA LEU A 169 8.86 12.05 1.47
C LEU A 169 9.95 13.09 1.21
N GLU A 170 9.63 14.38 1.40
CA GLU A 170 10.55 15.51 1.20
C GLU A 170 11.79 15.38 2.11
N SER A 171 11.58 15.07 3.40
CA SER A 171 12.67 14.90 4.37
C SER A 171 13.55 13.70 4.06
N SER A 172 12.96 12.62 3.55
CA SER A 172 13.70 11.40 3.22
C SER A 172 14.51 11.55 1.94
N LEU A 173 13.96 12.25 0.94
CA LEU A 173 14.69 12.62 -0.28
C LEU A 173 15.86 13.55 0.03
N GLY A 174 15.66 14.58 0.87
CA GLY A 174 16.74 15.50 1.28
C GLY A 174 17.90 14.78 1.99
N ARG A 175 17.59 13.79 2.85
CA ARG A 175 18.61 12.94 3.49
C ARG A 175 19.37 12.08 2.49
N PHE A 176 18.65 11.46 1.55
CA PHE A 176 19.26 10.61 0.51
C PHE A 176 20.22 11.39 -0.38
N VAL A 177 19.79 12.54 -0.91
CA VAL A 177 20.64 13.44 -1.70
C VAL A 177 21.90 13.80 -0.90
N SER A 178 21.73 14.24 0.34
CA SER A 178 22.86 14.62 1.21
C SER A 178 23.84 13.47 1.50
N SER A 179 23.37 12.21 1.58
CA SER A 179 24.23 11.04 1.79
C SER A 179 24.94 10.54 0.53
N THR A 180 24.51 10.96 -0.65
CA THR A 180 25.09 10.51 -1.93
C THR A 180 26.19 11.46 -2.44
N PHE A 181 26.18 12.71 -1.96
CA PHE A 181 27.16 13.75 -2.32
C PHE A 181 28.26 13.99 -1.26
N ASN A 182 28.25 13.24 -0.15
CA ASN A 182 29.31 13.20 0.87
C ASN A 182 30.09 11.88 0.78
#